data_AF-S9ZHJ7-F1
#
_entry.id   AF-S9ZHJ7-F1
#
_cell.length_a   1.000
_cell.length_b   1.000
_cell.length_c   1.000
_cell.angle_alpha   90.00
_cell.angle_beta   90.00
_cell.angle_gamma   90.00
#
_symmetry.space_group_name_H-M   'P 1'
#
loop_
_entity.id
_entity.type
_entity.pdbx_description
1 polymer ?
#
loop_
_entity_poly.entity_id
_entity_poly.type
_entity_poly.pdbx_seq_one_letter_code
_entity_poly.pdbx_strand_id
1 'polypeptide(L)'
;MAACWAMMLRFDTVLDLSFDAAFVNRGPLRWVARDSSKPGRDGQECWSLHASAEWSEAHLEEDAEIVAPILIEAFKALGGALPQAWSAHRWRYAITDSAVDGGCVWHAADGLGLCGDWLNGGRVEGAWLSGRAVAEQVRSSFIAEAR
;
A
#
# COMPACT_ATOMS: atom_id res chain seq x y z
N MET A 1 -3.73 -10.65 6.33
CA MET A 1 -3.34 -9.35 5.77
C MET A 1 -2.48 -8.70 6.82
N ALA A 2 -1.30 -8.23 6.43
CA ALA A 2 -0.37 -7.54 7.30
C ALA A 2 -0.52 -6.03 7.19
N ALA A 3 -0.16 -5.35 8.27
CA ALA A 3 -0.18 -3.90 8.37
C ALA A 3 1.00 -3.22 7.66
N CYS A 4 0.83 -1.94 7.36
CA CYS A 4 1.90 -1.07 6.88
C CYS A 4 1.74 0.35 7.45
N TRP A 5 2.79 0.83 8.11
CA TRP A 5 2.98 2.27 8.31
C TRP A 5 3.51 2.90 7.02
N ALA A 6 2.78 3.89 6.50
CA ALA A 6 3.19 4.70 5.36
C ALA A 6 3.37 6.14 5.82
N MET A 7 4.41 6.81 5.35
CA MET A 7 4.69 8.20 5.69
C MET A 7 5.04 9.00 4.43
N MET A 8 4.46 10.18 4.32
CA MET A 8 4.85 11.19 3.33
C MET A 8 5.72 12.22 4.03
N LEU A 9 6.85 12.55 3.41
CA LEU A 9 7.78 13.59 3.83
C LEU A 9 7.79 14.72 2.81
N ARG A 10 7.90 15.96 3.28
CA ARG A 10 7.97 17.16 2.45
C ARG A 10 9.21 17.97 2.76
N PHE A 11 9.88 18.44 1.72
CA PHE A 11 11.10 19.23 1.79
C PHE A 11 10.94 20.50 0.94
N ASP A 12 11.63 21.57 1.35
CA ASP A 12 11.64 22.83 0.59
C ASP A 12 12.62 22.80 -0.59
N THR A 13 13.57 21.87 -0.57
CA THR A 13 14.58 21.69 -1.61
C THR A 13 14.67 20.23 -2.01
N VAL A 14 15.07 19.99 -3.25
CA VAL A 14 15.36 18.65 -3.77
C VAL A 14 16.51 18.03 -2.98
N LEU A 15 16.35 16.79 -2.55
CA LEU A 15 17.40 16.05 -1.87
C LEU A 15 18.44 15.55 -2.87
N ASP A 16 19.72 15.63 -2.50
CA ASP A 16 20.84 15.10 -3.30
C ASP A 16 21.03 13.59 -3.04
N LEU A 17 20.02 12.81 -3.42
CA LEU A 17 20.03 11.35 -3.37
C LEU A 17 20.25 10.79 -4.78
N SER A 18 21.10 9.77 -4.92
CA SER A 18 21.44 9.16 -6.22
C SER A 18 20.35 8.24 -6.80
N PHE A 19 19.19 8.18 -6.16
CA PHE A 19 18.07 7.34 -6.55
C PHE A 19 16.75 8.08 -6.32
N ASP A 20 15.74 7.78 -7.15
CA ASP A 20 14.37 8.25 -6.94
C ASP A 20 13.51 7.20 -6.21
N ALA A 21 13.97 5.96 -6.09
CA ALA A 21 13.32 4.95 -5.27
C ALA A 21 14.30 3.85 -4.86
N ALA A 22 14.04 3.20 -3.72
CA ALA A 22 14.87 2.10 -3.24
C ALA A 22 14.06 1.06 -2.45
N PHE A 23 14.44 -0.20 -2.63
CA PHE A 23 14.09 -1.26 -1.69
C PHE A 23 15.06 -1.24 -0.51
N VAL A 24 14.52 -1.26 0.70
CA VAL A 24 15.30 -1.23 1.93
C VAL A 24 15.16 -2.57 2.62
N ASN A 25 16.28 -3.22 2.91
CA ASN A 25 16.32 -4.59 3.44
C ASN A 25 16.76 -4.66 4.91
N ARG A 26 16.95 -3.50 5.57
CA ARG A 26 17.40 -3.41 6.96
C ARG A 26 16.67 -2.26 7.67
N GLY A 27 16.35 -2.48 8.94
CA GLY A 27 15.64 -1.50 9.76
C GLY A 27 14.13 -1.46 9.47
N PRO A 28 13.44 -0.37 9.86
CA PRO A 28 11.98 -0.32 9.83
C PRO A 28 11.42 -0.10 8.43
N LEU A 29 12.19 0.43 7.49
CA LEU A 29 11.75 0.73 6.13
C LEU A 29 11.86 -0.49 5.22
N ARG A 30 10.93 -0.60 4.27
CA ARG A 30 10.94 -1.61 3.19
C ARG A 30 11.02 -1.00 1.80
N TRP A 31 10.43 0.18 1.62
CA TRP A 31 10.39 0.88 0.35
C TRP A 31 10.40 2.38 0.58
N VAL A 32 11.14 3.10 -0.26
CA VAL A 32 11.10 4.56 -0.32
C VAL A 32 11.02 5.01 -1.77
N ALA A 33 10.28 6.08 -2.03
CA ALA A 33 10.16 6.65 -3.36
C ALA A 33 9.98 8.17 -3.29
N ARG A 34 10.71 8.87 -4.14
CA ARG A 34 10.56 10.28 -4.43
C ARG A 34 9.28 10.50 -5.21
N ASP A 35 8.24 10.92 -4.51
CA ASP A 35 6.91 11.09 -5.05
C ASP A 35 6.85 12.19 -6.11
N SER A 36 7.68 13.23 -5.94
CA SER A 36 7.86 14.34 -6.90
C SER A 36 8.50 13.93 -8.23
N SER A 37 9.17 12.77 -8.30
CA SER A 37 9.77 12.28 -9.55
C SER A 37 8.77 11.57 -10.48
N LYS A 38 7.57 11.26 -9.99
CA LYS A 38 6.57 10.50 -10.76
C LYS A 38 6.02 11.35 -11.92
N PRO A 39 5.69 10.73 -13.08
CA PRO A 39 5.17 11.48 -14.23
C PRO A 39 3.93 12.32 -13.88
N GLY A 40 3.91 13.57 -14.35
CA GLY A 40 2.81 14.50 -14.14
C GLY A 40 2.70 15.05 -12.71
N ARG A 41 3.73 14.87 -11.88
CA ARG A 41 3.84 15.52 -10.58
C ARG A 41 4.70 16.77 -10.70
N ASP A 42 4.07 17.92 -10.52
CA ASP A 42 4.75 19.20 -10.33
C ASP A 42 4.61 19.61 -8.85
N GLY A 43 5.59 20.36 -8.34
CA GLY A 43 5.49 21.00 -7.02
C GLY A 43 6.64 20.65 -6.07
N GLN A 44 6.30 20.47 -4.79
CA GLN A 44 7.27 20.36 -3.70
C GLN A 44 8.00 19.02 -3.71
N GLU A 45 9.21 19.01 -3.15
CA GLU A 45 9.98 17.78 -2.99
C GLU A 45 9.32 16.89 -1.95
N CYS A 46 8.80 15.74 -2.39
CA CYS A 46 8.06 14.82 -1.55
C CYS A 46 8.62 13.40 -1.65
N TRP A 47 8.66 12.70 -0.52
CA TRP A 47 9.09 11.31 -0.43
C TRP A 47 8.04 10.48 0.30
N SER A 48 7.64 9.37 -0.31
CA SER A 48 6.84 8.33 0.33
C SER A 48 7.75 7.26 0.91
N LEU A 49 7.56 6.94 2.18
CA LEU A 49 8.24 5.86 2.88
C LEU A 49 7.22 4.82 3.31
N HIS A 50 7.50 3.54 3.05
CA HIS A 50 6.72 2.42 3.57
C HIS A 50 7.59 1.61 4.52
N ALA A 51 7.08 1.40 5.72
CA ALA A 51 7.67 0.49 6.69
C ALA A 51 7.48 -0.98 6.27
N SER A 52 8.33 -1.86 6.79
CA SER A 52 8.16 -3.30 6.62
C SER A 52 6.92 -3.80 7.36
N ALA A 53 6.33 -4.89 6.87
CA ALA A 53 5.17 -5.51 7.50
C ALA A 53 5.49 -5.94 8.94
N GLU A 54 6.62 -6.62 9.14
CA GLU A 54 7.10 -7.05 10.46
C GLU A 54 7.21 -5.89 11.45
N TRP A 55 7.85 -4.78 11.03
CA TRP A 55 7.98 -3.61 11.89
C TRP A 55 6.63 -2.94 12.16
N SER A 56 5.79 -2.86 11.13
CA SER A 56 4.47 -2.22 11.25
C SER A 56 3.52 -2.97 12.18
N GLU A 57 3.55 -4.30 12.18
CA GLU A 57 2.80 -5.14 13.13
C GLU A 57 3.28 -4.94 14.56
N ALA A 58 4.61 -4.87 14.77
CA ALA A 58 5.18 -4.64 16.09
C ALA A 58 4.82 -3.26 16.69
N HIS A 59 4.59 -2.26 15.83
CA HIS A 59 4.25 -0.88 16.21
C HIS A 59 2.82 -0.52 15.80
N LEU A 60 1.93 -1.52 15.71
CA LEU A 60 0.63 -1.34 15.11
C LEU A 60 -0.22 -0.32 15.87
N GLU A 61 -0.28 -0.40 17.20
CA GLU A 61 -1.14 0.46 18.00
C GLU A 61 -0.50 1.79 18.37
N GLU A 62 0.73 2.05 17.92
CA GLU A 62 1.43 3.30 18.23
C GLU A 62 0.79 4.50 17.51
N ASP A 63 1.00 5.68 18.08
CA ASP A 63 0.56 6.93 17.46
C ASP A 63 1.60 7.41 16.44
N ALA A 64 1.13 8.21 15.47
CA ALA A 64 1.97 8.73 14.40
C ALA A 64 3.18 9.53 14.92
N GLU A 65 3.01 10.24 16.03
CA GLU A 65 4.04 11.03 16.71
C GLU A 65 5.18 10.17 17.29
N ILE A 66 4.91 8.89 17.60
CA ILE A 66 5.92 7.93 18.06
C ILE A 66 6.64 7.30 16.85
N VAL A 67 5.88 6.94 15.82
CA VAL A 67 6.40 6.26 14.62
C VAL A 67 7.23 7.18 13.73
N ALA A 68 6.79 8.42 13.53
CA ALA A 68 7.38 9.32 12.54
C ALA A 68 8.88 9.60 12.79
N PRO A 69 9.34 9.94 14.01
CA PRO A 69 10.76 10.14 14.28
C PRO A 69 11.62 8.92 13.92
N ILE A 70 11.12 7.70 14.17
CA ILE A 70 11.85 6.46 13.89
C ILE A 70 12.02 6.27 12.37
N LEU A 71 10.94 6.47 11.61
CA LEU A 71 10.98 6.33 10.15
C LEU A 71 11.78 7.46 9.48
N ILE A 72 11.78 8.67 10.05
CA ILE A 72 12.62 9.79 9.60
C ILE A 72 14.10 9.47 9.82
N GLU A 73 14.49 8.96 10.99
CA GLU A 73 15.87 8.56 11.25
C GLU A 73 16.32 7.42 10.33
N ALA A 74 15.44 6.45 10.06
CA ALA A 74 15.71 5.39 9.09
C ALA A 74 15.93 5.93 7.67
N PHE A 75 15.19 6.96 7.26
CA PHE A 75 15.38 7.62 5.96
C PHE A 75 16.68 8.45 5.91
N LYS A 76 17.01 9.15 7.01
CA LYS A 76 18.29 9.86 7.14
C LYS A 76 19.49 8.93 7.02
N ALA A 77 19.39 7.70 7.55
CA ALA A 77 20.42 6.67 7.38
C ALA A 77 20.64 6.24 5.91
N LEU A 78 19.70 6.54 5.01
CA LEU A 78 19.82 6.34 3.57
C LEU A 78 20.36 7.58 2.82
N GLY A 79 20.72 8.65 3.53
CA GLY A 79 21.15 9.93 2.97
C GLY A 79 20.06 11.00 2.88
N GLY A 80 18.86 10.70 3.39
CA GLY A 80 17.78 11.69 3.50
C GLY A 80 18.08 12.80 4.52
N ALA A 81 17.19 13.80 4.58
CA ALA A 81 17.29 14.92 5.50
C ALA A 81 16.09 14.98 6.47
N LEU A 82 16.13 15.92 7.43
CA LEU A 82 14.97 16.22 8.26
C LEU A 82 13.89 16.92 7.39
N PRO A 83 12.64 16.43 7.39
CA PRO A 83 11.57 17.02 6.59
C PRO A 83 11.00 18.29 7.23
N GLN A 84 10.49 19.20 6.39
CA GLN A 84 9.78 20.40 6.85
C GLN A 84 8.37 20.07 7.36
N ALA A 85 7.76 19.02 6.80
CA ALA A 85 6.51 18.48 7.28
C ALA A 85 6.41 16.99 6.94
N TRP A 86 5.57 16.29 7.69
CA TRP A 86 5.29 14.89 7.46
C TRP A 86 3.83 14.58 7.75
N SER A 87 3.34 13.49 7.18
CA SER A 87 2.08 12.85 7.55
C SER A 87 2.30 11.34 7.56
N ALA A 88 1.87 10.67 8.62
CA ALA A 88 1.94 9.21 8.70
C ALA A 88 0.53 8.61 8.73
N HIS A 89 0.38 7.44 8.12
CA HIS A 89 -0.86 6.71 8.07
C HIS A 89 -0.62 5.23 8.36
N ARG A 90 -1.53 4.64 9.13
CA ARG A 90 -1.55 3.23 9.49
C ARG A 90 -2.56 2.48 8.65
N TRP A 91 -2.07 1.68 7.71
CA TRP A 91 -2.89 0.74 6.96
C TRP A 91 -2.90 -0.61 7.67
N ARG A 92 -3.95 -0.91 8.44
CA ARG A 92 -4.06 -2.16 9.20
C ARG A 92 -4.14 -3.42 8.32
N TYR A 93 -4.70 -3.25 7.12
CA TYR A 93 -4.96 -4.33 6.16
C TYR A 93 -4.32 -3.97 4.82
N ALA A 94 -3.00 -3.76 4.82
CA ALA A 94 -2.28 -3.20 3.69
C ALA A 94 -1.82 -4.25 2.69
N ILE A 95 -1.33 -5.39 3.20
CA ILE A 95 -0.61 -6.38 2.41
C ILE A 95 -1.31 -7.72 2.58
N THR A 96 -1.67 -8.37 1.47
CA THR A 96 -2.14 -9.75 1.52
C THR A 96 -0.94 -10.70 1.56
N ASP A 97 -0.72 -11.40 2.69
CA ASP A 97 0.41 -12.33 2.88
C ASP A 97 0.34 -13.58 2.01
N SER A 98 -0.87 -14.05 1.72
CA SER A 98 -1.14 -15.23 0.90
C SER A 98 -2.49 -15.05 0.21
N ALA A 99 -2.48 -14.40 -0.96
CA ALA A 99 -3.68 -14.28 -1.76
C ALA A 99 -4.09 -15.67 -2.27
N VAL A 100 -5.37 -16.02 -2.11
CA VAL A 100 -5.92 -17.23 -2.71
C VAL A 100 -6.05 -16.96 -4.21
N ASP A 101 -5.66 -17.88 -5.08
CA ASP A 101 -5.87 -17.76 -6.53
C ASP A 101 -7.26 -18.27 -6.91
N GLY A 102 -8.29 -17.56 -6.40
CA GLY A 102 -9.69 -17.94 -6.56
C GLY A 102 -10.45 -17.06 -7.54
N GLY A 103 -9.90 -15.90 -7.92
CA GLY A 103 -10.58 -14.88 -8.69
C GLY A 103 -11.65 -14.17 -7.86
N CYS A 104 -12.72 -14.86 -7.48
CA CYS A 104 -13.79 -14.35 -6.62
C CYS A 104 -14.48 -15.46 -5.82
N VAL A 105 -15.30 -15.09 -4.84
CA VAL A 105 -16.28 -16.01 -4.22
C VAL A 105 -17.67 -15.66 -4.74
N TRP A 106 -18.44 -16.66 -5.14
CA TRP A 106 -19.84 -16.52 -5.54
C TRP A 106 -20.72 -17.54 -4.82
N HIS A 107 -21.71 -17.04 -4.10
CA HIS A 107 -22.72 -17.84 -3.43
C HIS A 107 -24.07 -17.66 -4.13
N ALA A 108 -24.33 -18.54 -5.10
CA ALA A 108 -25.46 -18.40 -6.02
C ALA A 108 -26.84 -18.42 -5.33
N ALA A 109 -26.99 -19.21 -4.27
CA ALA A 109 -28.27 -19.35 -3.56
C ALA A 109 -28.76 -18.02 -2.95
N ASP A 110 -27.83 -17.17 -2.52
CA ASP A 110 -28.14 -15.87 -1.91
C ASP A 110 -27.86 -14.69 -2.87
N GLY A 111 -27.36 -14.96 -4.08
CA GLY A 111 -26.90 -13.93 -5.02
C GLY A 111 -25.74 -13.08 -4.46
N LEU A 112 -24.90 -13.65 -3.59
CA LEU A 112 -23.84 -12.93 -2.88
C LEU A 112 -22.47 -13.18 -3.51
N GLY A 113 -21.73 -12.11 -3.82
CA GLY A 113 -20.35 -12.18 -4.33
C GLY A 113 -19.36 -11.45 -3.45
N LEU A 114 -18.16 -12.00 -3.30
CA LEU A 114 -17.01 -11.35 -2.65
C LEU A 114 -15.87 -11.19 -3.66
N CYS A 115 -15.30 -10.00 -3.70
CA CYS A 115 -14.11 -9.68 -4.48
C CYS A 115 -13.11 -8.86 -3.65
N GLY A 116 -11.85 -8.92 -4.04
CA GLY A 116 -10.78 -8.14 -3.43
C GLY A 116 -9.42 -8.58 -3.97
N ASP A 117 -8.40 -7.76 -3.71
CA ASP A 117 -7.00 -8.11 -4.00
C ASP A 117 -6.60 -9.42 -3.31
N TRP A 118 -7.12 -9.67 -2.11
CA TRP A 118 -6.82 -10.86 -1.31
C TRP A 118 -7.35 -12.18 -1.92
N LEU A 119 -8.28 -12.08 -2.88
CA LEU A 119 -8.80 -13.22 -3.66
C LEU A 119 -8.06 -13.42 -4.99
N ASN A 120 -7.06 -12.57 -5.29
CA ASN A 120 -6.31 -12.68 -6.52
C ASN A 120 -4.97 -11.92 -6.43
N GLY A 121 -3.88 -12.58 -6.01
CA GLY A 121 -2.53 -12.04 -6.14
C GLY A 121 -2.12 -10.82 -5.27
N GLY A 122 -3.02 -10.24 -4.46
CA GLY A 122 -2.69 -9.24 -3.43
C GLY A 122 -2.19 -7.89 -3.96
N ARG A 123 -2.56 -7.51 -5.20
CA ARG A 123 -2.14 -6.27 -5.87
C ARG A 123 -3.32 -5.57 -6.52
N VAL A 124 -3.09 -4.36 -7.01
CA VAL A 124 -4.10 -3.56 -7.75
C VAL A 124 -4.71 -4.32 -8.92
N GLU A 125 -3.89 -4.99 -9.74
CA GLU A 125 -4.38 -5.84 -10.85
C GLU A 125 -5.31 -6.95 -10.34
N GLY A 126 -4.91 -7.58 -9.24
CA GLY A 126 -5.68 -8.58 -8.53
C GLY A 126 -7.07 -8.14 -8.13
N ALA A 127 -7.15 -6.99 -7.44
CA ALA A 127 -8.41 -6.38 -7.04
C ALA A 127 -9.34 -6.14 -8.24
N TRP A 128 -8.77 -5.60 -9.32
CA TRP A 128 -9.53 -5.30 -10.53
C TRP A 128 -10.08 -6.57 -11.20
N LEU A 129 -9.23 -7.58 -11.37
CA LEU A 129 -9.62 -8.87 -11.93
C LEU A 129 -10.67 -9.57 -11.06
N SER A 130 -10.51 -9.52 -9.74
CA SER A 130 -11.45 -10.10 -8.78
C SER A 130 -12.84 -9.43 -8.86
N GLY A 131 -12.87 -8.11 -8.93
CA GLY A 131 -14.13 -7.35 -9.09
C GLY A 131 -14.83 -7.68 -10.41
N ARG A 132 -14.07 -7.80 -11.50
CA ARG A 132 -14.62 -8.24 -12.79
C ARG A 132 -15.20 -9.65 -12.75
N ALA A 133 -14.54 -10.56 -12.02
CA ALA A 133 -15.02 -11.94 -11.89
C ALA A 133 -16.38 -12.00 -11.18
N VAL A 134 -16.58 -11.26 -10.08
CA VAL A 134 -17.91 -11.18 -9.43
C VAL A 134 -18.96 -10.57 -10.36
N ALA A 135 -18.63 -9.49 -11.06
CA ALA A 135 -19.58 -8.85 -11.98
C ALA A 135 -20.07 -9.81 -13.07
N GLU A 136 -19.21 -10.70 -13.56
CA GLU A 136 -19.58 -11.71 -14.56
C GLU A 136 -20.50 -12.80 -13.99
N GLN A 137 -20.28 -13.21 -12.73
CA GLN A 137 -21.18 -14.15 -12.04
C GLN A 137 -22.57 -13.55 -11.84
N VAL A 138 -22.65 -12.30 -11.38
CA VAL A 138 -23.90 -11.55 -11.23
C VAL A 138 -24.63 -11.40 -12.58
N ARG A 139 -23.91 -11.05 -13.64
CA ARG A 139 -24.50 -10.94 -14.98
C ARG A 139 -25.08 -12.27 -15.46
N SER A 140 -24.37 -13.36 -15.18
CA SER A 140 -24.77 -14.71 -15.60
C SER A 140 -25.98 -15.24 -14.84
N SER A 141 -26.14 -14.90 -13.54
CA SER A 141 -27.28 -15.36 -12.74
C SER A 141 -28.61 -14.81 -13.26
N PHE A 142 -28.67 -13.53 -13.66
CA PHE A 142 -29.88 -12.94 -14.26
C PHE A 142 -30.27 -13.56 -15.61
N ILE A 143 -29.28 -14.02 -16.39
CA ILE A 143 -29.55 -14.68 -17.67
C ILE A 143 -30.10 -16.09 -17.45
N ALA A 144 -29.62 -16.79 -16.42
CA ALA A 144 -30.10 -18.11 -16.06
C ALA A 144 -31.55 -18.09 -15.53
N GLU A 145 -31.93 -17.05 -14.79
CA GLU A 145 -33.31 -16.88 -14.29
C GLU A 145 -34.32 -16.46 -15.37
N ALA A 146 -33.85 -15.88 -16.48
CA ALA A 146 -34.71 -15.46 -17.59
C ALA A 146 -35.03 -16.59 -18.61
N ARG A 147 -34.54 -17.81 -18.38
CA ARG A 147 -34.76 -19.00 -19.21
C ARG A 147 -35.63 -20.02 -18.49
#